data_AF-G9NYR2-F1
#
_entry.id   AF-G9NYR2-F1
#
_cell.length_a   1.000
_cell.length_b   1.000
_cell.length_c   1.000
_cell.angle_alpha   90.00
_cell.angle_beta   90.00
_cell.angle_gamma   90.00
#
_symmetry.space_group_name_H-M   'P 1'
#
loop_
_entity.id
_entity.type
_entity.pdbx_description
1 polymer ?
#
loop_
_entity_poly.entity_id
_entity_poly.type
_entity_poly.pdbx_seq_one_letter_code
_entity_poly.pdbx_strand_id
1 'polypeptide(L)'
;MSYGINALDEAIDKAIETAIENKISIFAAAANGGGNELRVYPAKRGDGVLAIHASDGMGNDGGISPTPMKNRDNFSTLGIAVPSKWSKEAIAISGTSFATPIAASLAANMLELARCKFDLSEHQQNMLRKYNGVRQILQLMAGKGIQPRGGYDYIVPEINSMLEYKFHLLIHEMF
;
A
#
# COMPACT_ATOMS: atom_id res chain seq x y z
N MET A 1 -6.55 4.40 -5.82
CA MET A 1 -7.33 3.93 -6.99
C MET A 1 -7.82 2.51 -6.74
N SER A 2 -9.07 2.36 -6.31
CA SER A 2 -9.70 1.06 -6.00
C SER A 2 -10.22 0.34 -7.25
N TYR A 3 -9.40 0.30 -8.31
CA TYR A 3 -9.76 -0.19 -9.64
C TYR A 3 -8.51 -0.53 -10.45
N GLY A 4 -8.67 -1.31 -11.52
CA GLY A 4 -7.67 -1.43 -12.58
C GLY A 4 -8.23 -1.92 -13.92
N ILE A 5 -7.45 -1.72 -14.98
CA ILE A 5 -7.69 -2.10 -16.37
C ILE A 5 -6.62 -3.04 -16.89
N ASN A 6 -6.98 -3.87 -17.87
CA ASN A 6 -6.04 -4.78 -18.53
C ASN A 6 -5.07 -4.08 -19.49
N ALA A 7 -5.49 -2.96 -20.06
CA ALA A 7 -4.70 -2.17 -21.00
C ALA A 7 -3.90 -1.06 -20.30
N LEU A 8 -2.77 -0.68 -20.89
CA LEU A 8 -2.12 0.59 -20.56
C LEU A 8 -2.97 1.74 -21.12
N ASP A 9 -3.00 2.85 -20.40
CA ASP A 9 -3.75 4.04 -20.80
C ASP A 9 -2.86 5.27 -20.66
N GLU A 10 -2.67 5.98 -21.77
CA GLU A 10 -1.78 7.14 -21.84
C GLU A 10 -2.24 8.31 -20.94
N ALA A 11 -3.55 8.51 -20.79
CA ALA A 11 -4.08 9.58 -19.96
C ALA A 11 -3.85 9.28 -18.48
N ILE A 12 -4.04 8.02 -18.05
CA ILE A 12 -3.72 7.60 -16.69
C ILE A 12 -2.20 7.66 -16.47
N ASP A 13 -1.37 7.30 -17.45
CA ASP A 13 0.09 7.34 -17.31
C ASP A 13 0.61 8.77 -17.11
N LYS A 14 0.09 9.73 -17.89
CA LYS A 14 0.40 11.15 -17.71
C LYS A 14 -0.08 11.68 -16.35
N ALA A 15 -1.26 11.28 -15.91
CA ALA A 15 -1.79 11.69 -14.60
C ALA A 15 -0.91 11.15 -13.45
N ILE A 16 -0.41 9.91 -13.57
CA ILE A 16 0.54 9.33 -12.63
C ILE A 16 1.85 10.13 -12.62
N GLU A 17 2.38 10.48 -13.78
CA GLU A 17 3.61 11.29 -13.88
C GLU A 17 3.46 12.66 -13.22
N THR A 18 2.36 13.37 -13.50
CA THR A 18 2.05 14.65 -12.84
C THR A 18 1.95 14.49 -11.32
N ALA A 19 1.32 13.42 -10.83
CA ALA A 19 1.23 13.17 -9.40
C ALA A 19 2.62 12.89 -8.77
N ILE A 20 3.50 12.15 -9.45
CA ILE A 20 4.87 11.90 -9.01
C ILE A 20 5.67 13.20 -8.91
N GLU A 21 5.57 14.07 -9.93
CA GLU A 21 6.22 15.40 -9.94
C GLU A 21 5.75 16.26 -8.76
N ASN A 22 4.47 16.15 -8.40
CA ASN A 22 3.85 16.84 -7.27
C ASN A 22 4.05 16.12 -5.92
N LYS A 23 4.91 15.08 -5.86
CA LYS A 23 5.26 14.34 -4.64
C LYS A 23 4.06 13.63 -4.01
N ILE A 24 3.08 13.24 -4.83
CA ILE A 24 1.88 12.52 -4.41
C ILE A 24 2.13 11.02 -4.60
N SER A 25 2.01 10.26 -3.50
CA SER A 25 2.08 8.81 -3.56
C SER A 25 0.75 8.21 -4.01
N ILE A 26 0.84 7.23 -4.91
CA ILE A 26 -0.31 6.64 -5.57
C ILE A 26 -0.44 5.18 -5.14
N PHE A 27 -1.68 4.78 -4.82
CA PHE A 27 -2.03 3.42 -4.41
C PHE A 27 -3.03 2.85 -5.40
N ALA A 28 -2.87 1.59 -5.81
CA ALA A 28 -3.77 0.93 -6.75
C ALA A 28 -4.08 -0.51 -6.37
N ALA A 29 -5.33 -0.92 -6.57
CA ALA A 29 -5.78 -2.29 -6.35
C ALA A 29 -5.07 -3.24 -7.33
N ALA A 30 -4.53 -4.35 -6.81
CA ALA A 30 -3.70 -5.27 -7.58
C ALA A 30 -4.49 -6.01 -8.66
N ALA A 31 -5.53 -6.75 -8.28
CA ALA A 31 -6.49 -7.52 -9.10
C ALA A 31 -7.32 -8.41 -8.15
N ASN A 32 -8.38 -9.07 -8.65
CA ASN A 32 -9.22 -9.96 -7.83
C ASN A 32 -9.40 -11.38 -8.43
N GLY A 33 -8.78 -11.69 -9.57
CA GLY A 33 -8.91 -12.99 -10.25
C GLY A 33 -8.03 -14.12 -9.70
N GLY A 34 -7.39 -13.95 -8.55
CA GLY A 34 -6.52 -14.96 -7.94
C GLY A 34 -5.36 -15.33 -8.88
N GLY A 35 -4.98 -16.61 -8.89
CA GLY A 35 -3.93 -17.12 -9.79
C GLY A 35 -4.26 -17.09 -11.29
N ASN A 36 -5.50 -16.72 -11.68
CA ASN A 36 -5.91 -16.64 -13.08
C ASN A 36 -5.74 -15.23 -13.67
N GLU A 37 -5.45 -14.24 -12.84
CA GLU A 37 -5.29 -12.85 -13.26
C GLU A 37 -3.95 -12.32 -12.72
N LEU A 38 -3.23 -11.57 -13.56
CA LEU A 38 -2.03 -10.85 -13.12
C LEU A 38 -2.44 -9.52 -12.49
N ARG A 39 -1.48 -8.81 -11.89
CA ARG A 39 -1.73 -7.41 -11.53
C ARG A 39 -2.22 -6.62 -12.74
N VAL A 40 -3.26 -5.83 -12.56
CA VAL A 40 -3.83 -4.95 -13.59
C VAL A 40 -3.19 -3.57 -13.53
N TYR A 41 -3.34 -2.79 -14.59
CA TYR A 41 -2.89 -1.40 -14.61
C TYR A 41 -3.87 -0.52 -13.80
N PRO A 42 -3.41 0.46 -13.01
CA PRO A 42 -2.03 0.94 -12.88
C PRO A 42 -1.17 0.20 -11.84
N ALA A 43 -1.71 -0.74 -11.06
CA ALA A 43 -0.95 -1.46 -10.04
C ALA A 43 0.25 -2.24 -10.61
N LYS A 44 0.18 -2.74 -11.86
CA LYS A 44 1.31 -3.41 -12.52
C LYS A 44 2.43 -2.49 -12.98
N ARG A 45 2.22 -1.16 -13.03
CA ARG A 45 3.24 -0.19 -13.46
C ARG A 45 4.50 -0.27 -12.58
N GLY A 46 4.31 -0.47 -11.28
CA GLY A 46 5.37 -0.53 -10.28
C GLY A 46 5.96 0.84 -9.95
N ASP A 47 6.51 1.53 -10.93
CA ASP A 47 7.19 2.81 -10.74
C ASP A 47 6.17 3.92 -10.44
N GLY A 48 6.25 4.49 -9.23
CA GLY A 48 5.34 5.55 -8.78
C GLY A 48 3.97 5.09 -8.30
N VAL A 49 3.65 3.79 -8.40
CA VAL A 49 2.36 3.22 -7.97
C VAL A 49 2.58 2.04 -7.02
N LEU A 50 2.00 2.14 -5.83
CA LEU A 50 2.02 1.11 -4.81
C LEU A 50 0.86 0.13 -5.07
N ALA A 51 1.20 -1.10 -5.45
CA ALA A 51 0.23 -2.16 -5.71
C ALA A 51 -0.23 -2.81 -4.41
N ILE A 52 -1.55 -2.81 -4.17
CA ILE A 52 -2.15 -3.29 -2.93
C ILE A 52 -2.99 -4.55 -3.19
N HIS A 53 -2.62 -5.62 -2.49
CA HIS A 53 -3.27 -6.92 -2.46
C HIS A 53 -4.16 -7.00 -1.21
N ALA A 54 -5.01 -8.02 -1.13
CA ALA A 54 -5.96 -8.18 -0.04
C ALA A 54 -5.51 -9.29 0.91
N SER A 55 -5.64 -9.04 2.20
CA SER A 55 -5.50 -10.04 3.25
C SER A 55 -6.73 -10.12 4.14
N ASP A 56 -6.87 -11.20 4.89
CA ASP A 56 -7.76 -11.26 6.05
C ASP A 56 -7.18 -10.49 7.25
N GLY A 57 -7.91 -10.48 8.38
CA GLY A 57 -7.49 -9.82 9.62
C GLY A 57 -6.27 -10.45 10.30
N MET A 58 -5.78 -11.59 9.81
CA MET A 58 -4.56 -12.25 10.26
C MET A 58 -3.42 -12.09 9.26
N GLY A 59 -3.63 -11.39 8.14
CA GLY A 59 -2.65 -11.21 7.07
C GLY A 59 -2.57 -12.37 6.07
N ASN A 60 -3.51 -13.32 6.05
CA ASN A 60 -3.56 -14.38 5.02
C ASN A 60 -4.10 -13.81 3.72
N ASP A 61 -3.61 -14.32 2.59
CA ASP A 61 -4.33 -14.15 1.33
C ASP A 61 -5.68 -14.88 1.40
N GLY A 62 -6.74 -14.21 0.96
CA GLY A 62 -8.08 -14.79 0.83
C GLY A 62 -8.32 -15.47 -0.52
N GLY A 63 -7.29 -15.61 -1.36
CA GLY A 63 -7.32 -16.33 -2.64
C GLY A 63 -7.78 -15.48 -3.84
N ILE A 64 -8.09 -14.20 -3.61
CA ILE A 64 -8.49 -13.28 -4.69
C ILE A 64 -7.30 -12.50 -5.27
N SER A 65 -6.21 -12.39 -4.51
CA SER A 65 -5.07 -11.59 -4.93
C SER A 65 -4.29 -12.29 -6.06
N PRO A 66 -3.77 -11.55 -7.05
CA PRO A 66 -2.89 -12.12 -8.06
C PRO A 66 -1.63 -12.68 -7.43
N THR A 67 -1.04 -13.72 -8.03
CA THR A 67 0.20 -14.31 -7.54
C THR A 67 1.29 -13.25 -7.33
N PRO A 68 2.00 -13.28 -6.18
CA PRO A 68 3.05 -12.31 -5.89
C PRO A 68 4.11 -12.23 -7.00
N MET A 69 4.46 -11.00 -7.37
CA MET A 69 5.53 -10.74 -8.32
C MET A 69 6.88 -10.82 -7.59
N LYS A 70 7.82 -11.60 -8.15
CA LYS A 70 9.20 -11.68 -7.65
C LYS A 70 9.90 -10.33 -7.78
N ASN A 71 10.75 -9.99 -6.81
CA ASN A 71 11.57 -8.76 -6.79
C ASN A 71 10.76 -7.46 -6.88
N ARG A 72 9.49 -7.50 -6.48
CA ARG A 72 8.59 -6.33 -6.38
C ARG A 72 7.93 -6.36 -5.01
N ASP A 73 7.51 -5.21 -4.53
CA ASP A 73 6.68 -5.17 -3.32
C ASP A 73 5.29 -5.73 -3.64
N ASN A 74 4.80 -6.57 -2.75
CA ASN A 74 3.52 -7.28 -2.77
C ASN A 74 2.69 -6.85 -1.55
N PHE A 75 2.62 -5.54 -1.30
CA PHE A 75 1.91 -4.99 -0.14
C PHE A 75 0.49 -5.53 -0.07
N SER A 76 0.10 -6.00 1.11
CA SER A 76 -1.26 -6.45 1.39
C SER A 76 -1.74 -5.89 2.72
N THR A 77 -3.05 -5.69 2.83
CA THR A 77 -3.71 -5.36 4.10
C THR A 77 -5.17 -5.79 4.02
N LEU A 78 -5.93 -5.56 5.08
CA LEU A 78 -7.31 -6.02 5.21
C LEU A 78 -8.13 -5.69 3.95
N GLY A 79 -8.58 -6.72 3.25
CA GLY A 79 -9.44 -6.63 2.08
C GLY A 79 -10.32 -7.85 1.90
N ILE A 80 -10.32 -8.79 2.84
CA ILE A 80 -11.14 -9.99 2.83
C ILE A 80 -12.23 -9.85 3.90
N ALA A 81 -13.48 -10.13 3.50
CA ALA A 81 -14.66 -10.10 4.36
C ALA A 81 -14.83 -8.77 5.12
N VAL A 82 -14.60 -7.64 4.44
CA VAL A 82 -14.70 -6.30 5.03
C VAL A 82 -16.18 -5.99 5.30
N PRO A 83 -16.56 -5.73 6.57
CA PRO A 83 -17.92 -5.32 6.91
C PRO A 83 -18.31 -4.06 6.14
N SER A 84 -19.38 -4.16 5.36
CA SER A 84 -19.82 -3.14 4.43
C SER A 84 -21.34 -3.00 4.48
N LYS A 85 -21.85 -1.95 3.85
CA LYS A 85 -23.28 -1.75 3.66
C LYS A 85 -23.59 -1.57 2.18
N TRP A 86 -24.41 -2.45 1.62
CA TRP A 86 -24.83 -2.39 0.22
C TRP A 86 -26.34 -2.46 0.16
N SER A 87 -26.97 -1.53 -0.56
CA SER A 87 -28.44 -1.46 -0.65
C SER A 87 -29.16 -1.53 0.70
N LYS A 88 -28.57 -0.91 1.74
CA LYS A 88 -29.01 -0.89 3.15
C LYS A 88 -28.80 -2.19 3.94
N GLU A 89 -28.29 -3.25 3.33
CA GLU A 89 -27.98 -4.52 3.99
C GLU A 89 -26.52 -4.57 4.46
N ALA A 90 -26.30 -5.16 5.64
CA ALA A 90 -24.97 -5.45 6.12
C ALA A 90 -24.42 -6.66 5.37
N ILE A 91 -23.33 -6.48 4.64
CA ILE A 91 -22.69 -7.54 3.87
C ILE A 91 -21.18 -7.51 4.09
N ALA A 92 -20.53 -8.67 3.96
CA ALA A 92 -19.08 -8.75 3.93
C ALA A 92 -18.62 -8.77 2.46
N ILE A 93 -17.77 -7.82 2.09
CA ILE A 93 -17.24 -7.72 0.72
C ILE A 93 -15.74 -7.95 0.75
N SER A 94 -15.23 -8.69 -0.23
CA SER A 94 -13.80 -8.91 -0.42
C SER A 94 -13.33 -8.23 -1.70
N GLY A 95 -12.16 -7.63 -1.66
CA GLY A 95 -11.55 -6.99 -2.82
C GLY A 95 -10.24 -6.27 -2.47
N THR A 96 -9.28 -6.34 -3.39
CA THR A 96 -8.11 -5.44 -3.36
C THR A 96 -8.50 -3.97 -3.44
N SER A 97 -9.69 -3.68 -3.97
CA SER A 97 -10.34 -2.38 -3.94
C SER A 97 -10.61 -1.86 -2.52
N PHE A 98 -10.85 -2.73 -1.54
CA PHE A 98 -11.04 -2.37 -0.12
C PHE A 98 -9.71 -2.26 0.62
N ALA A 99 -8.75 -3.13 0.31
CA ALA A 99 -7.40 -3.05 0.88
C ALA A 99 -6.67 -1.76 0.47
N THR A 100 -6.88 -1.27 -0.75
CA THR A 100 -6.21 -0.07 -1.29
C THR A 100 -6.38 1.19 -0.43
N PRO A 101 -7.62 1.64 -0.11
CA PRO A 101 -7.81 2.81 0.74
C PRO A 101 -7.31 2.58 2.17
N ILE A 102 -7.39 1.35 2.70
CA ILE A 102 -6.85 1.02 4.02
C ILE A 102 -5.33 1.21 4.04
N ALA A 103 -4.61 0.71 3.03
CA ALA A 103 -3.17 0.91 2.91
C ALA A 103 -2.80 2.39 2.79
N ALA A 104 -3.57 3.16 2.02
CA ALA A 104 -3.37 4.61 1.91
C ALA A 104 -3.58 5.33 3.27
N SER A 105 -4.60 4.95 4.03
CA SER A 105 -4.85 5.48 5.38
C SER A 105 -3.75 5.12 6.37
N LEU A 106 -3.23 3.88 6.32
CA LEU A 106 -2.11 3.45 7.17
C LEU A 106 -0.85 4.28 6.88
N ALA A 107 -0.52 4.50 5.61
CA ALA A 107 0.57 5.39 5.23
C ALA A 107 0.36 6.82 5.69
N ALA A 108 -0.86 7.36 5.54
CA ALA A 108 -1.21 8.71 5.99
C ALA A 108 -1.03 8.87 7.52
N ASN A 109 -1.46 7.87 8.29
CA ASN A 109 -1.28 7.86 9.75
C ASN A 109 0.21 7.86 10.13
N MET A 110 1.06 7.13 9.41
CA MET A 110 2.51 7.14 9.65
C MET A 110 3.15 8.49 9.28
N LEU A 111 2.72 9.12 8.18
CA LEU A 111 3.18 10.46 7.82
C LEU A 111 2.79 11.50 8.88
N GLU A 112 1.58 11.40 9.42
CA GLU A 112 1.10 12.28 10.48
C GLU A 112 1.81 12.03 11.81
N LEU A 113 2.08 10.76 12.15
CA LEU A 113 2.90 10.38 13.29
C LEU A 113 4.29 11.02 13.16
N ALA A 114 4.90 10.95 11.98
CA ALA A 114 6.21 11.53 11.73
C ALA A 114 6.21 13.05 11.96
N ARG A 115 5.20 13.73 11.41
CA ARG A 115 5.00 15.18 11.55
C ARG A 115 4.81 15.60 13.01
N CYS A 116 4.14 14.77 13.82
CA CYS A 116 3.86 15.08 15.21
C CYS A 116 5.01 14.73 16.16
N LYS A 117 5.76 13.66 15.88
CA LYS A 117 6.78 13.14 16.82
C LYS A 117 8.22 13.52 16.49
N PHE A 118 8.51 13.88 15.24
CA PHE A 118 9.87 14.18 14.81
C PHE A 118 9.96 15.63 14.34
N ASP A 119 11.08 16.27 14.66
CA ASP A 119 11.38 17.63 14.20
C ASP A 119 11.86 17.59 12.74
N LEU A 120 10.90 17.54 11.81
CA LEU A 120 11.17 17.41 10.37
C LEU A 120 11.05 18.75 9.66
N SER A 121 12.10 19.10 8.92
CA SER A 121 12.04 20.21 7.96
C SER A 121 10.99 19.95 6.87
N GLU A 122 10.52 21.01 6.22
CA GLU A 122 9.58 20.90 5.09
C GLU A 122 10.13 20.00 3.96
N HIS A 123 11.44 20.04 3.73
CA HIS A 123 12.10 19.18 2.76
C HIS A 123 11.95 17.70 3.12
N GLN A 124 12.22 17.32 4.38
CA GLN A 124 12.11 15.94 4.84
C GLN A 124 10.65 15.44 4.80
N GLN A 125 9.69 16.27 5.21
CA GLN A 125 8.27 15.96 5.11
C GLN A 125 7.85 15.70 3.66
N ASN A 126 8.30 16.55 2.72
CA ASN A 126 8.05 16.40 1.31
C ASN A 126 8.66 15.11 0.73
N MET A 127 9.85 14.73 1.20
CA MET A 127 10.52 13.51 0.77
C MET A 127 9.83 12.24 1.30
N LEU A 128 9.29 12.26 2.52
CA LEU A 128 8.49 11.16 3.05
C LEU A 128 7.19 10.94 2.26
N ARG A 129 6.58 12.01 1.74
CA ARG A 129 5.33 11.94 0.95
C ARG A 129 5.52 11.34 -0.45
N LYS A 130 6.74 11.40 -1.00
CA LYS A 130 7.06 10.81 -2.31
C LYS A 130 6.91 9.29 -2.28
N TYR A 131 6.72 8.71 -3.46
CA TYR A 131 6.60 7.26 -3.67
C TYR A 131 7.65 6.45 -2.88
N ASN A 132 8.93 6.79 -2.99
CA ASN A 132 10.00 6.05 -2.28
C ASN A 132 9.93 6.19 -0.75
N GLY A 133 9.49 7.34 -0.23
CA GLY A 133 9.31 7.54 1.20
C GLY A 133 8.17 6.69 1.74
N VAL A 134 7.00 6.78 1.10
CA VAL A 134 5.82 5.98 1.46
C VAL A 134 6.09 4.48 1.29
N ARG A 135 6.79 4.07 0.23
CA ARG A 135 7.21 2.69 0.01
C ARG A 135 8.03 2.16 1.19
N GLN A 136 9.02 2.91 1.65
CA GLN A 136 9.87 2.50 2.79
C GLN A 136 9.08 2.45 4.11
N ILE A 137 8.13 3.37 4.30
CA ILE A 137 7.19 3.33 5.44
C ILE A 137 6.39 2.02 5.41
N LEU A 138 5.82 1.65 4.27
CA LEU A 138 5.05 0.40 4.15
C LEU A 138 5.93 -0.85 4.34
N GLN A 139 7.16 -0.85 3.82
CA GLN A 139 8.12 -1.93 4.06
C GLN A 139 8.48 -2.07 5.55
N LEU A 140 8.59 -0.94 6.25
CA LEU A 140 8.80 -0.92 7.68
C LEU A 140 7.61 -1.54 8.43
N MET A 141 6.38 -1.14 8.07
CA MET A 141 5.15 -1.68 8.66
C MET A 141 4.91 -3.15 8.34
N ALA A 142 5.37 -3.62 7.18
CA ALA A 142 5.31 -5.03 6.81
C ALA A 142 6.36 -5.90 7.54
N GLY A 143 7.22 -5.28 8.36
CA GLY A 143 8.22 -5.98 9.14
C GLY A 143 9.42 -6.41 8.30
N LYS A 144 10.21 -5.44 7.82
CA LYS A 144 11.51 -5.67 7.15
C LYS A 144 12.33 -6.74 7.89
N GLY A 145 12.59 -7.88 7.23
CA GLY A 145 13.34 -9.02 7.78
C GLY A 145 12.49 -10.19 8.29
N ILE A 146 11.16 -10.06 8.32
CA ILE A 146 10.23 -11.18 8.53
C ILE A 146 9.97 -11.84 7.18
N GLN A 147 9.89 -13.17 7.14
CA GLN A 147 9.55 -13.87 5.90
C GLN A 147 8.14 -13.46 5.44
N PRO A 148 7.96 -13.01 4.18
CA PRO A 148 6.66 -12.62 3.66
C PRO A 148 5.65 -13.76 3.77
N ARG A 149 4.41 -13.43 4.13
CA ARG A 149 3.35 -14.42 4.32
C ARG A 149 2.80 -14.85 2.97
N GLY A 150 3.19 -16.03 2.50
CA GLY A 150 2.82 -16.50 1.16
C GLY A 150 3.36 -15.61 0.03
N GLY A 151 4.45 -14.87 0.28
CA GLY A 151 5.01 -13.92 -0.68
C GLY A 151 4.39 -12.53 -0.67
N TYR A 152 3.41 -12.25 0.21
CA TYR A 152 2.82 -10.93 0.39
C TYR A 152 3.46 -10.16 1.56
N ASP A 153 3.63 -8.85 1.36
CA ASP A 153 4.16 -7.92 2.36
C ASP A 153 2.99 -7.38 3.18
N TYR A 154 2.52 -8.18 4.15
CA TYR A 154 1.37 -7.83 4.98
C TYR A 154 1.69 -6.63 5.87
N ILE A 155 1.02 -5.51 5.62
CA ILE A 155 1.12 -4.28 6.40
C ILE A 155 0.41 -4.48 7.72
N VAL A 156 1.17 -4.60 8.80
CA VAL A 156 0.64 -4.80 10.15
C VAL A 156 0.15 -3.45 10.70
N PRO A 157 -1.14 -3.31 11.04
CA PRO A 157 -1.71 -2.05 11.53
C PRO A 157 -1.45 -1.86 13.04
N GLU A 158 -0.20 -2.02 13.48
CA GLU A 158 0.20 -1.90 14.88
C GLU A 158 1.31 -0.84 15.02
N ILE A 159 1.05 0.19 15.84
CA ILE A 159 2.06 1.19 16.23
C ILE A 159 2.52 0.85 17.64
N ASN A 160 3.76 0.38 17.77
CA ASN A 160 4.40 0.08 19.05
C ASN A 160 5.76 0.79 19.14
N SER A 161 6.36 0.83 20.34
CA SER A 161 7.62 1.54 20.58
C SER A 161 8.77 1.07 19.68
N MET A 162 8.76 -0.21 19.28
CA MET A 162 9.77 -0.76 18.37
C MET A 162 9.60 -0.23 16.94
N LEU A 163 8.36 -0.14 16.44
CA LEU A 163 8.08 0.46 15.15
C LEU A 163 8.47 1.94 15.13
N GLU A 164 8.12 2.69 16.18
CA GLU A 164 8.46 4.11 16.29
C GLU A 164 9.97 4.34 16.30
N TYR A 165 10.71 3.53 17.05
CA TYR A 165 12.18 3.59 17.07
C TYR A 165 12.77 3.32 15.69
N LYS A 166 12.33 2.25 15.01
CA LYS A 166 12.78 1.94 13.65
C LYS A 166 12.39 3.02 12.64
N PHE A 167 11.24 3.66 12.84
CA PHE A 167 10.79 4.74 11.96
C PHE A 167 11.66 5.99 12.12
N HIS A 168 12.03 6.32 13.36
CA HIS A 168 12.99 7.38 13.64
C HIS A 168 14.34 7.11 12.96
N LEU A 169 14.87 5.88 13.06
CA LEU A 169 16.10 5.48 12.36
C LEU A 169 15.96 5.59 10.84
N LEU A 170 14.86 5.11 10.26
CA LEU A 170 14.61 5.21 8.82
C LEU A 170 14.65 6.67 8.35
N ILE A 171 14.04 7.58 9.09
CA ILE A 171 14.07 9.01 8.76
C ILE A 171 15.50 9.55 8.77
N HIS A 172 16.33 9.17 9.75
CA HIS A 172 17.75 9.54 9.80
C HIS A 172 18.60 8.92 8.70
N GLU A 173 18.26 7.71 8.22
CA GLU A 173 18.96 7.08 7.10
C GLU A 173 18.59 7.72 5.75
N MET A 174 17.40 8.29 5.66
CA MET A 174 16.90 8.93 4.43
C MET A 174 17.47 10.33 4.19
N PHE A 175 17.96 11.03 5.22
CA PHE A 175 18.35 12.45 5.18
C PHE A 175 19.60 12.73 5.99
#